data_AF-B7N0T3-F1
#
_entry.id   AF-B7N0T3-F1
#
_cell.length_a   1.000
_cell.length_b   1.000
_cell.length_c   1.000
_cell.angle_alpha   90.00
_cell.angle_beta   90.00
_cell.angle_gamma   90.00
#
_symmetry.space_group_name_H-M   'P 1'
#
loop_
_entity.id
_entity.type
_entity.pdbx_description
1 polymer ?
#
loop_
_entity_poly.entity_id
_entity_poly.type
_entity_poly.pdbx_seq_one_letter_code
_entity_poly.pdbx_strand_id
1 'polypeptide(L)'
;MATVPTRSGSPRQLTTKQTGDAWEAQARRWLEGKGLRFIAANVNEPGGEIDLIMREGRTTVFIEVRYRRSALYGGAAASVTRSKQHKLLQTARLWLARHNGSFDTVDCRFDVVAFTGNEVEWIKDAFNDHS
;
A
#
# COMPACT_ATOMS: atom_id res chain seq x y z
N MET A 1 -18.33 -53.96 -5.85
CA MET A 1 -18.25 -52.74 -5.03
C MET A 1 -17.10 -51.90 -5.55
N ALA A 2 -17.39 -50.74 -6.13
CA ALA A 2 -16.40 -49.88 -6.78
C ALA A 2 -15.75 -48.95 -5.75
N THR A 3 -14.42 -48.92 -5.70
CA THR A 3 -13.66 -47.97 -4.90
C THR A 3 -13.44 -46.71 -5.74
N VAL A 4 -14.01 -45.59 -5.30
CA VAL A 4 -13.86 -44.27 -5.92
C VAL A 4 -12.55 -43.64 -5.45
N PRO A 5 -11.65 -43.14 -6.31
CA PRO A 5 -10.51 -42.36 -5.87
C PRO A 5 -10.92 -40.89 -5.66
N THR A 6 -10.69 -40.37 -4.46
CA THR A 6 -10.77 -38.93 -4.17
C THR A 6 -9.49 -38.25 -4.66
N ARG A 7 -9.61 -37.43 -5.71
CA ARG A 7 -8.56 -36.48 -6.13
C ARG A 7 -8.63 -35.23 -5.24
N SER A 8 -7.72 -35.12 -4.29
CA SER A 8 -7.44 -33.86 -3.60
C SER A 8 -6.72 -32.92 -4.57
N GLY A 9 -7.42 -31.90 -5.06
CA GLY A 9 -6.81 -30.81 -5.84
C GLY A 9 -5.91 -29.96 -4.93
N SER A 10 -4.63 -29.82 -5.29
CA SER A 10 -3.70 -28.94 -4.59
C SER A 10 -4.19 -27.49 -4.63
N PRO A 11 -4.07 -26.72 -3.52
CA PRO A 11 -4.41 -25.31 -3.53
C PRO A 11 -3.50 -24.58 -4.54
N ARG A 12 -4.13 -23.87 -5.47
CA ARG A 12 -3.44 -23.08 -6.50
C ARG A 12 -2.68 -21.96 -5.79
N GLN A 13 -1.35 -22.06 -5.72
CA GLN A 13 -0.49 -21.07 -5.09
C GLN A 13 -0.64 -19.72 -5.81
N LEU A 14 -1.03 -18.67 -5.09
CA LEU A 14 -1.18 -17.32 -5.66
C LEU A 14 0.17 -16.80 -6.15
N THR A 15 0.16 -16.04 -7.23
CA THR A 15 1.37 -15.32 -7.67
C THR A 15 1.73 -14.24 -6.66
N THR A 16 2.97 -13.75 -6.69
CA THR A 16 3.40 -12.61 -5.86
C THR A 16 2.50 -11.39 -6.07
N LYS A 17 2.05 -11.16 -7.32
CA LYS A 17 1.10 -10.09 -7.65
C LYS A 17 -0.26 -10.30 -7.00
N GLN A 18 -0.87 -11.49 -7.17
CA GLN A 18 -2.17 -11.79 -6.55
C GLN A 18 -2.12 -11.70 -5.02
N THR A 19 -0.97 -12.07 -4.44
CA THR A 19 -0.73 -11.88 -3.01
C THR A 19 -0.71 -10.40 -2.66
N GLY A 20 0.02 -9.57 -3.43
CA GLY A 20 0.03 -8.11 -3.31
C GLY A 20 -1.36 -7.49 -3.36
N ASP A 21 -2.12 -7.75 -4.43
CA ASP A 21 -3.48 -7.23 -4.63
C ASP A 21 -4.42 -7.57 -3.45
N ALA A 22 -4.28 -8.78 -2.89
CA ALA A 22 -5.08 -9.20 -1.73
C ALA A 22 -4.74 -8.41 -0.46
N TRP A 23 -3.45 -8.14 -0.23
CA TRP A 23 -2.99 -7.32 0.90
C TRP A 23 -3.37 -5.85 0.73
N GLU A 24 -3.31 -5.30 -0.48
CA GLU A 24 -3.80 -3.96 -0.78
C GLU A 24 -5.30 -3.83 -0.51
N ALA A 25 -6.10 -4.81 -0.95
CA ALA A 25 -7.53 -4.83 -0.68
C ALA A 25 -7.82 -4.93 0.84
N GLN A 26 -7.01 -5.69 1.58
CA GLN A 26 -7.10 -5.78 3.04
C GLN A 26 -6.71 -4.46 3.71
N ALA A 27 -5.62 -3.82 3.27
CA ALA A 27 -5.16 -2.51 3.74
C ALA A 27 -6.24 -1.46 3.55
N ARG A 28 -6.82 -1.39 2.35
CA ARG A 28 -7.92 -0.49 2.03
C ARG A 28 -9.08 -0.67 2.99
N ARG A 29 -9.61 -1.89 3.15
CA ARG A 29 -10.75 -2.15 4.03
C ARG A 29 -10.44 -1.78 5.49
N TRP A 30 -9.24 -2.10 5.94
CA TRP A 30 -8.81 -1.77 7.30
C TRP A 30 -8.74 -0.26 7.52
N LEU A 31 -8.18 0.50 6.57
CA LEU A 31 -8.09 1.96 6.61
C LEU A 31 -9.45 2.65 6.47
N GLU A 32 -10.35 2.12 5.63
CA GLU A 32 -11.75 2.56 5.56
C GLU A 32 -12.43 2.42 6.93
N GLY A 33 -12.19 1.31 7.63
CA GLY A 33 -12.63 1.09 9.02
C GLY A 33 -11.98 2.03 10.05
N LYS A 34 -10.85 2.67 9.72
CA LYS A 34 -10.21 3.73 10.52
C LYS A 34 -10.67 5.14 10.16
N GLY A 35 -11.61 5.27 9.21
CA GLY A 35 -12.22 6.55 8.82
C GLY A 35 -11.59 7.21 7.60
N LEU A 36 -10.62 6.57 6.93
CA LEU A 36 -10.10 7.07 5.66
C LEU A 36 -11.10 6.80 4.53
N ARG A 37 -11.18 7.71 3.58
CA ARG A 37 -11.99 7.53 2.36
C ARG A 37 -11.10 7.11 1.21
N PHE A 38 -11.47 6.03 0.54
CA PHE A 38 -10.76 5.56 -0.65
C PHE A 38 -10.81 6.59 -1.80
N ILE A 39 -9.69 6.81 -2.49
CA ILE A 39 -9.60 7.60 -3.73
C ILE A 39 -9.19 6.71 -4.90
N ALA A 40 -8.06 6.03 -4.79
CA ALA A 40 -7.49 5.20 -5.86
C ALA A 40 -6.61 4.07 -5.31
N ALA A 41 -6.38 3.04 -6.13
CA ALA A 41 -5.45 1.96 -5.85
C ALA A 41 -4.58 1.71 -7.09
N ASN A 42 -3.40 1.12 -6.90
CA ASN A 42 -2.49 0.75 -7.99
C ASN A 42 -2.20 1.92 -8.94
N VAL A 43 -1.94 3.10 -8.38
CA VAL A 43 -1.69 4.30 -9.17
C VAL A 43 -0.30 4.19 -9.77
N ASN A 44 -0.24 4.13 -11.09
CA ASN A 44 1.01 4.06 -11.83
C ASN A 44 1.23 5.38 -12.58
N GLU A 45 2.37 6.00 -12.34
CA GLU A 45 2.84 7.15 -13.12
C GLU A 45 4.27 6.85 -13.61
N PRO A 46 4.75 7.57 -14.64
CA PRO A 46 6.13 7.40 -15.10
C PRO A 46 7.15 7.50 -13.95
N GLY A 47 7.82 6.39 -13.64
CA GLY A 47 8.87 6.31 -12.62
C GLY A 47 8.47 5.63 -11.31
N GLY A 48 7.19 5.35 -11.06
CA GLY A 48 6.79 4.69 -9.82
C GLY A 48 5.32 4.30 -9.73
N GLU A 49 5.00 3.69 -8.60
CA GLU A 49 3.65 3.25 -8.25
C GLU A 49 3.33 3.66 -6.81
N ILE A 50 2.05 3.91 -6.54
CA ILE A 50 1.49 4.11 -5.21
C ILE A 50 0.34 3.11 -5.05
N ASP A 51 0.42 2.29 -4.01
CA ASP A 51 -0.52 1.19 -3.79
C ASP A 51 -1.93 1.70 -3.50
N LEU A 52 -2.06 2.68 -2.59
CA LEU A 52 -3.34 3.30 -2.25
C LEU A 52 -3.21 4.83 -2.14
N ILE A 53 -4.23 5.53 -2.62
CA ILE A 53 -4.48 6.94 -2.33
C ILE A 53 -5.81 7.02 -1.58
N MET A 54 -5.80 7.69 -0.43
CA MET A 54 -6.97 7.86 0.42
C MET A 54 -7.06 9.28 0.97
N ARG A 55 -8.14 9.60 1.69
CA ARG A 55 -8.36 10.91 2.31
C ARG A 55 -8.70 10.80 3.79
N GLU A 56 -8.01 11.55 4.64
CA GLU A 56 -8.36 11.76 6.04
C GLU A 56 -8.65 13.27 6.23
N GLY A 57 -9.91 13.64 6.42
CA GLY A 57 -10.31 15.05 6.44
C GLY A 57 -10.01 15.77 5.11
N ARG A 58 -9.11 16.76 5.14
CA ARG A 58 -8.64 17.51 3.96
C ARG A 58 -7.32 16.99 3.39
N THR A 59 -6.64 16.10 4.12
CA THR A 59 -5.33 15.56 3.74
C THR A 59 -5.48 14.42 2.75
N THR A 60 -4.78 14.51 1.62
CA THR A 60 -4.55 13.38 0.72
C THR A 60 -3.45 12.49 1.28
N VAL A 61 -3.73 11.21 1.40
CA VAL A 61 -2.82 10.22 2.01
C VAL A 61 -2.35 9.29 0.90
N PHE A 62 -1.05 9.32 0.59
CA PHE A 62 -0.39 8.36 -0.29
C PHE A 62 0.16 7.23 0.56
N ILE A 63 -0.22 5.98 0.26
CA ILE A 63 0.01 4.86 1.17
C ILE A 63 0.72 3.74 0.42
N GLU A 64 1.84 3.31 1.00
CA GLU A 64 2.54 2.09 0.63
C GLU A 64 2.07 0.94 1.53
N VAL A 65 1.75 -0.21 0.93
CA VAL A 65 1.33 -1.43 1.61
C VAL A 65 2.49 -2.44 1.61
N ARG A 66 2.90 -2.88 2.80
CA ARG A 66 3.96 -3.87 2.98
C ARG A 66 3.38 -5.13 3.58
N TYR A 67 3.81 -6.28 3.07
CA TYR A 67 3.58 -7.57 3.72
C TYR A 67 4.90 -8.19 4.14
N ARG A 68 4.93 -8.75 5.35
CA ARG A 68 6.10 -9.36 5.96
C ARG A 68 5.74 -10.72 6.53
N ARG A 69 6.65 -11.69 6.33
CA ARG A 69 6.55 -12.99 7.01
C ARG A 69 7.01 -12.94 8.47
N SER A 70 7.87 -11.99 8.82
CA SER A 70 8.44 -11.83 10.16
C SER A 70 8.83 -10.38 10.40
N ALA A 71 8.68 -9.92 11.65
CA ALA A 71 9.10 -8.60 12.10
C ALA A 71 10.62 -8.50 12.33
N LEU A 72 11.38 -9.60 12.22
CA LEU A 72 12.82 -9.64 12.55
C LEU A 72 13.71 -8.82 11.62
N TYR A 73 13.23 -8.43 10.44
CA TYR A 73 14.03 -7.74 9.41
C TYR A 73 13.60 -6.27 9.23
N GLY A 74 13.96 -5.42 10.20
CA GLY A 74 13.78 -3.96 10.16
C GLY A 74 12.33 -3.47 10.29
N GLY A 75 12.11 -2.22 10.74
CA GLY A 75 10.76 -1.64 10.91
C GLY A 75 10.03 -1.33 9.59
N ALA A 76 8.70 -1.16 9.60
CA ALA A 76 7.88 -0.91 8.39
C ALA A 76 8.40 0.27 7.56
N ALA A 77 8.66 1.39 8.21
CA ALA A 77 9.25 2.59 7.59
C ALA A 77 10.60 2.31 6.94
N ALA A 78 11.50 1.56 7.60
CA ALA A 78 12.81 1.21 7.05
C ALA A 78 12.74 0.35 5.79
N SER A 79 11.63 -0.37 5.57
CA SER A 79 11.44 -1.13 4.32
C SER A 79 11.03 -0.27 3.13
N VAL A 80 10.70 1.01 3.35
CA VAL A 80 10.52 2.01 2.29
C VAL A 80 11.82 2.78 2.18
N THR A 81 12.74 2.22 1.39
CA THR A 81 14.10 2.77 1.20
C THR A 81 14.04 4.18 0.61
N ARG A 82 15.12 4.97 0.75
CA ARG A 82 15.20 6.31 0.12
C ARG A 82 14.88 6.31 -1.38
N SER A 83 15.33 5.29 -2.10
CA SER A 83 14.98 5.14 -3.52
C SER A 83 13.49 4.94 -3.74
N LYS A 84 12.82 4.17 -2.86
CA LYS A 84 11.37 3.99 -2.93
C LYS A 84 10.61 5.26 -2.51
N GLN A 85 11.07 5.95 -1.47
CA GLN A 85 10.52 7.25 -1.05
C GLN A 85 10.56 8.26 -2.21
N HIS A 86 11.69 8.39 -2.91
CA HIS A 86 11.81 9.28 -4.06
C HIS A 86 10.82 8.94 -5.19
N LYS A 87 10.64 7.65 -5.49
CA LYS A 87 9.65 7.21 -6.49
C LYS A 87 8.21 7.51 -6.06
N LEU A 88 7.89 7.31 -4.78
CA LEU A 88 6.57 7.63 -4.22
C LEU A 88 6.29 9.14 -4.30
N LEU A 89 7.27 9.98 -3.92
CA LEU A 89 7.18 11.44 -4.05
C LEU A 89 6.97 11.88 -5.50
N GLN A 90 7.75 11.33 -6.44
CA GLN A 90 7.60 11.61 -7.86
C GLN A 90 6.22 11.20 -8.40
N THR A 91 5.76 10.00 -8.05
CA THR A 91 4.45 9.48 -8.46
C THR A 91 3.31 10.34 -7.90
N ALA A 92 3.40 10.73 -6.62
CA ALA A 92 2.42 11.61 -5.98
C ALA A 92 2.40 13.00 -6.63
N ARG A 93 3.57 13.58 -6.95
CA ARG A 93 3.66 14.86 -7.65
C ARG A 93 2.97 14.82 -9.02
N LEU A 94 3.20 13.77 -9.80
CA LEU A 94 2.57 13.58 -11.11
C LEU A 94 1.06 13.38 -10.96
N TRP A 95 0.64 12.56 -10.01
CA TRP A 95 -0.77 12.33 -9.72
C TRP A 95 -1.48 13.63 -9.33
N LEU A 96 -0.91 14.43 -8.43
CA LEU A 96 -1.45 15.72 -8.03
C LEU A 96 -1.56 16.68 -9.21
N ALA A 97 -0.52 16.79 -10.06
CA ALA A 97 -0.54 17.66 -11.22
C ALA A 97 -1.70 17.32 -12.19
N ARG A 98 -2.00 16.02 -12.37
CA ARG A 98 -3.15 15.55 -13.18
C ARG A 98 -4.50 15.89 -12.55
N HIS A 99 -4.54 16.15 -11.25
CA HIS A 99 -5.72 16.53 -10.48
C HIS A 99 -5.69 18.00 -10.06
N ASN A 100 -5.00 18.86 -10.82
CA ASN A 100 -4.91 20.31 -10.61
C ASN A 100 -4.34 20.73 -9.23
N GLY A 101 -3.48 19.88 -8.65
CA GLY A 101 -2.84 20.10 -7.37
C GLY A 101 -1.32 20.03 -7.44
N SER A 102 -0.69 20.35 -6.31
CA SER A 102 0.75 20.24 -6.05
C SER A 102 0.96 20.05 -4.54
N PHE A 103 2.17 19.72 -4.10
CA PHE A 103 2.47 19.69 -2.66
C PHE A 103 2.32 21.05 -1.98
N ASP A 104 2.39 22.15 -2.73
CA ASP A 104 2.16 23.51 -2.20
C ASP A 104 0.67 23.86 -2.05
N THR A 105 -0.21 23.16 -2.75
CA THR A 105 -1.65 23.48 -2.81
C THR A 105 -2.56 22.42 -2.18
N VAL A 106 -2.03 21.24 -1.90
CA VAL A 106 -2.76 20.11 -1.33
C VAL A 106 -2.03 19.62 -0.09
N ASP A 107 -2.74 19.56 1.04
CA ASP A 107 -2.23 18.92 2.26
C ASP A 107 -2.06 17.42 2.00
N CYS A 108 -0.83 16.93 2.15
CA CYS A 108 -0.43 15.58 1.79
C CYS A 108 0.37 14.92 2.90
N ARG A 109 0.24 13.60 3.02
CA ARG A 109 1.15 12.77 3.82
C ARG A 109 1.50 11.49 3.08
N PHE A 110 2.60 10.87 3.48
CA PHE A 110 2.99 9.54 3.02
C PHE A 110 2.95 8.56 4.19
N ASP A 111 2.05 7.59 4.12
CA ASP A 111 1.87 6.59 5.17
C ASP A 111 2.40 5.23 4.70
N VAL A 112 2.73 4.38 5.67
CA VAL A 112 3.05 2.96 5.44
C VAL A 112 2.10 2.11 6.26
N VAL A 113 1.45 1.14 5.62
CA VAL A 113 0.71 0.08 6.30
C VAL A 113 1.44 -1.24 6.11
N ALA A 114 1.87 -1.85 7.20
CA ALA A 114 2.57 -3.12 7.19
C ALA A 114 1.76 -4.22 7.87
N PHE A 115 1.62 -5.34 7.17
CA PHE A 115 1.03 -6.57 7.69
C PHE A 115 2.14 -7.55 8.07
N THR A 116 2.12 -8.03 9.31
CA THR A 116 3.00 -9.11 9.79
C THR A 116 2.14 -10.19 10.44
N GLY A 117 1.89 -11.28 9.71
CA GLY A 117 0.90 -12.27 10.15
C GLY A 117 -0.48 -11.64 10.29
N ASN A 118 -1.02 -11.61 11.51
CA ASN A 118 -2.32 -11.00 11.83
C ASN A 118 -2.19 -9.56 12.37
N GLU A 119 -0.97 -9.08 12.59
CA GLU A 119 -0.73 -7.73 13.09
C GLU A 119 -0.70 -6.71 11.95
N VAL A 120 -1.22 -5.52 12.24
CA VAL A 120 -1.22 -4.39 11.33
C VAL A 120 -0.53 -3.22 12.01
N GLU A 121 0.54 -2.73 11.40
CA GLU A 121 1.24 -1.52 11.80
C GLU A 121 0.90 -0.42 10.80
N TRP A 122 0.43 0.74 11.28
CA TRP A 122 0.17 1.91 10.44
C TRP A 122 1.04 3.07 10.91
N ILE A 123 2.05 3.38 10.10
CA ILE A 123 2.96 4.50 10.32
C ILE A 123 2.43 5.68 9.53
N LYS A 124 1.87 6.65 10.24
CA LYS A 124 1.48 7.94 9.66
C LYS A 124 2.72 8.81 9.42
N ASP A 125 2.71 9.57 8.33
CA ASP A 125 3.79 10.52 7.97
C ASP A 125 5.19 9.86 8.03
N ALA A 126 5.29 8.67 7.42
CA ALA A 126 6.48 7.83 7.45
C ALA A 126 7.70 8.48 6.78
N PHE A 127 7.47 9.40 5.85
CA PHE A 127 8.46 10.25 5.19
C PHE A 127 7.76 11.44 4.50
N ASN A 128 8.54 12.43 4.07
CA ASN A 128 8.03 13.60 3.37
C ASN A 128 8.98 14.03 2.24
N ASP A 129 8.62 15.07 1.49
CA ASP A 129 9.40 15.61 0.36
C ASP A 129 10.71 16.30 0.79
N HIS A 130 10.95 16.46 2.09
CA HIS A 130 12.15 17.10 2.65
C HIS A 130 13.17 16.10 3.25
N SER A 131 12.93 14.79 3.13
CA SER A 131 13.74 13.73 3.75
C SER A 131 14.83 13.13 2.85
#